data_AF-A0A067GSX7-F1
#
_entry.id   AF-A0A067GSX7-F1
#
_cell.length_a   1.000
_cell.length_b   1.000
_cell.length_c   1.000
_cell.angle_alpha   90.00
_cell.angle_beta   90.00
_cell.angle_gamma   90.00
#
_symmetry.space_group_name_H-M   'P 1'
#
loop_
_entity.id
_entity.type
_entity.pdbx_description
1 polymer ?
#
loop_
_entity_poly.entity_id
_entity_poly.type
_entity_poly.pdbx_seq_one_letter_code
_entity_poly.pdbx_strand_id
1 'polypeptide(L)'
;MQLLEPHLMKAKLAIQSITKFNSLSISSREQMAIEDCKELLDFSVSELAWSLDEMKRIRAGDKNVHYEGNLKAWLSAALSNQDTCLEGFEGTDRRLENFINGSLQQVTQLITNVLSLYTQLHSLPFKPPRINDTQSESPKFPKWMTEGDKGLMDMKPTRMHADAVVALDGTGHYRTITEAINAAPSYSKRRYVIYVKKGVYRENVDMKKKKTNIMLVGDGIGATVVTGNRNFMQGWTTFRTATV
;
A
#
# COMPACT_ATOMS: atom_id res chain seq x y z
N MET A 1 12.01 -23.29 -0.59
CA MET A 1 12.13 -21.88 -1.05
C MET A 1 12.92 -21.72 -2.34
N GLN A 2 14.07 -22.37 -2.52
CA GLN A 2 14.91 -22.26 -3.73
C GLN A 2 14.18 -22.64 -5.03
N LEU A 3 13.20 -23.55 -4.97
CA LEU A 3 12.38 -23.93 -6.12
C LEU A 3 11.29 -22.90 -6.48
N LEU A 4 10.98 -21.93 -5.60
CA LEU A 4 9.89 -20.97 -5.78
C LEU A 4 10.34 -19.63 -6.38
N GLU A 5 11.60 -19.27 -6.19
CA GLU A 5 12.18 -18.01 -6.68
C GLU A 5 12.01 -17.84 -8.21
N PRO A 6 12.22 -18.88 -9.05
CA PRO A 6 11.99 -18.76 -10.49
C PRO A 6 10.53 -18.50 -10.86
N HIS A 7 9.58 -19.06 -10.11
CA HIS A 7 8.14 -18.84 -10.37
C HIS A 7 7.75 -17.39 -10.09
N LEU A 8 8.23 -16.85 -8.98
CA LEU A 8 7.95 -15.48 -8.59
C LEU A 8 8.63 -14.47 -9.51
N MET A 9 9.84 -14.77 -9.98
CA MET A 9 10.54 -13.97 -10.98
C MET A 9 9.79 -13.94 -12.32
N LYS A 10 9.26 -15.08 -12.78
CA LYS A 10 8.39 -15.14 -13.97
C LYS A 10 7.13 -14.31 -13.80
N ALA A 11 6.44 -14.43 -12.66
CA ALA A 11 5.25 -13.64 -12.34
C ALA A 11 5.55 -12.13 -12.41
N LYS A 12 6.64 -11.69 -11.78
CA LYS A 12 7.07 -10.28 -11.80
C LYS A 12 7.31 -9.77 -13.23
N LEU A 13 8.05 -10.52 -14.05
CA LEU A 13 8.36 -10.10 -15.43
C LEU A 13 7.10 -10.06 -16.32
N ALA A 14 6.18 -11.00 -16.11
CA ALA A 14 4.90 -11.02 -16.80
C ALA A 14 4.05 -9.79 -16.45
N ILE A 15 3.88 -9.46 -15.16
CA ILE A 15 3.18 -8.24 -14.74
C ILE A 15 3.86 -6.99 -15.32
N GLN A 16 5.19 -6.91 -15.25
CA GLN A 16 5.95 -5.79 -15.81
C GLN A 16 5.77 -5.62 -17.33
N SER A 17 5.43 -6.71 -18.04
CA SER A 17 5.13 -6.65 -19.47
C SER A 17 3.70 -6.16 -19.69
N ILE A 18 2.75 -6.58 -18.85
CA ILE A 18 1.37 -6.12 -18.88
C ILE A 18 1.30 -4.61 -18.60
N THR A 19 2.04 -4.07 -17.62
CA THR A 19 2.02 -2.61 -17.33
C THR A 19 2.38 -1.72 -18.53
N LYS A 20 3.05 -2.28 -19.55
CA LYS A 20 3.45 -1.58 -20.77
C LYS A 20 2.40 -1.58 -21.87
N PHE A 21 1.24 -2.22 -21.69
CA PHE A 21 0.19 -2.17 -22.71
C PHE A 21 -0.20 -0.70 -22.97
N ASN A 22 -0.26 -0.30 -24.23
CA ASN A 22 -0.73 1.03 -24.59
C ASN A 22 -2.12 0.91 -25.20
N SER A 23 -3.10 1.47 -24.52
CA SER A 23 -4.49 1.54 -24.99
C SER A 23 -4.97 2.95 -24.74
N LEU A 24 -5.70 3.48 -25.72
CA LEU A 24 -6.35 4.78 -25.65
C LEU A 24 -7.85 4.53 -25.76
N SER A 25 -8.60 5.02 -24.78
CA SER A 25 -10.07 4.98 -24.84
C SER A 25 -10.65 6.38 -24.93
N ILE A 26 -11.70 6.52 -25.72
CA ILE A 26 -12.54 7.72 -25.74
C ILE A 26 -13.45 7.80 -24.49
N SER A 27 -13.67 6.67 -23.82
CA SER A 27 -14.40 6.62 -22.56
C SER A 27 -13.49 7.06 -21.43
N SER A 28 -13.82 8.19 -20.78
CA SER A 28 -13.07 8.66 -19.62
C SER A 28 -13.01 7.62 -18.49
N ARG A 29 -14.07 6.81 -18.32
CA ARG A 29 -14.11 5.74 -17.32
C ARG A 29 -13.12 4.62 -17.65
N GLU A 30 -13.12 4.16 -18.89
CA GLU A 30 -12.18 3.12 -19.32
C GLU A 30 -10.73 3.62 -19.33
N GLN A 31 -10.51 4.89 -19.69
CA GLN A 31 -9.20 5.52 -19.61
C GLN A 31 -8.68 5.57 -18.16
N MET A 32 -9.53 5.93 -17.18
CA MET A 32 -9.16 5.84 -15.77
C MET A 32 -8.88 4.40 -15.33
N ALA A 33 -9.69 3.43 -15.75
CA ALA A 33 -9.46 2.02 -15.45
C ALA A 33 -8.11 1.52 -15.99
N ILE A 34 -7.71 1.96 -17.19
CA ILE A 34 -6.41 1.67 -17.78
C ILE A 34 -5.27 2.21 -16.92
N GLU A 35 -5.37 3.47 -16.50
CA GLU A 35 -4.34 4.14 -15.69
C GLU A 35 -4.23 3.49 -14.30
N ASP A 36 -5.37 3.19 -13.68
CA ASP A 36 -5.45 2.52 -12.39
C ASP A 36 -4.86 1.12 -12.45
N CYS A 37 -5.22 0.34 -13.48
CA CYS A 37 -4.68 -1.00 -13.63
C CYS A 37 -3.15 -0.96 -13.81
N LYS A 38 -2.62 -0.01 -14.59
CA LYS A 38 -1.16 0.16 -14.74
C LYS A 38 -0.49 0.48 -13.40
N GLU A 39 -1.09 1.38 -12.62
CA GLU A 39 -0.59 1.76 -11.30
C GLU A 39 -0.60 0.57 -10.33
N LEU A 40 -1.72 -0.15 -10.24
CA LEU A 40 -1.89 -1.35 -9.39
C LEU A 40 -0.91 -2.46 -9.77
N LEU A 41 -0.76 -2.75 -11.06
CA LEU A 41 0.19 -3.76 -11.52
C LEU A 41 1.65 -3.31 -11.31
N ASP A 42 1.97 -2.01 -11.39
CA ASP A 42 3.29 -1.52 -11.00
C ASP A 42 3.55 -1.69 -9.48
N PHE A 43 2.53 -1.53 -8.62
CA PHE A 43 2.63 -1.91 -7.20
C PHE A 43 2.93 -3.41 -7.06
N SER A 44 2.21 -4.28 -7.76
CA SER A 44 2.48 -5.72 -7.77
C SER A 44 3.92 -6.05 -8.19
N VAL A 45 4.50 -5.36 -9.19
CA VAL A 45 5.91 -5.57 -9.57
C VAL A 45 6.87 -5.30 -8.40
N SER A 46 6.63 -4.25 -7.63
CA SER A 46 7.44 -3.94 -6.45
C SER A 46 7.23 -4.93 -5.31
N GLU A 47 5.99 -5.31 -5.04
CA GLU A 47 5.65 -6.29 -4.01
C GLU A 47 6.29 -7.65 -4.30
N LEU A 48 6.23 -8.13 -5.54
CA LEU A 48 6.90 -9.36 -5.95
C LEU A 48 8.43 -9.24 -5.86
N ALA A 49 9.00 -8.07 -6.12
CA ALA A 49 10.42 -7.83 -5.95
C ALA A 49 10.83 -7.85 -4.46
N TRP A 50 10.02 -7.28 -3.58
CA TRP A 50 10.24 -7.36 -2.13
C TRP A 50 10.07 -8.79 -1.62
N SER A 51 9.04 -9.51 -2.08
CA SER A 51 8.88 -10.93 -1.77
C SER A 51 10.11 -11.76 -2.18
N LEU A 52 10.72 -11.50 -3.34
CA LEU A 52 11.96 -12.14 -3.75
C LEU A 52 13.13 -11.83 -2.80
N ASP A 53 13.26 -10.59 -2.32
CA ASP A 53 14.28 -10.22 -1.33
C ASP A 53 14.07 -10.93 0.01
N GLU A 54 12.82 -10.98 0.48
CA GLU A 54 12.45 -11.68 1.71
C GLU A 54 12.75 -13.18 1.61
N MET A 55 12.43 -13.82 0.49
CA MET A 55 12.76 -15.22 0.25
C MET A 55 14.27 -15.50 0.33
N LYS A 56 15.11 -14.56 -0.14
CA LYS A 56 16.58 -14.67 -0.04
C LYS A 56 17.05 -14.56 1.42
N ARG A 57 16.49 -13.64 2.20
CA ARG A 57 16.82 -13.46 3.62
C ARG A 57 16.44 -14.66 4.46
N ILE A 58 15.22 -15.18 4.29
CA ILE A 58 14.78 -16.37 5.02
C ILE A 58 15.65 -17.58 4.63
N ARG A 59 16.06 -17.71 3.36
CA ARG A 59 17.00 -18.75 2.92
C ARG A 59 18.39 -18.61 3.56
N ALA A 60 18.86 -17.38 3.76
CA ALA A 60 20.13 -17.12 4.44
C ALA A 60 20.09 -17.46 5.95
N GLY A 61 18.93 -17.86 6.48
CA GLY A 61 18.75 -18.21 7.89
C GLY A 61 18.70 -16.99 8.81
N ASP A 62 18.38 -15.81 8.27
CA ASP A 62 18.18 -14.62 9.08
C ASP A 62 16.94 -14.83 9.98
N LYS A 63 17.11 -14.58 11.28
CA LYS A 63 16.14 -14.91 12.34
C LYS A 63 15.14 -13.78 12.61
N ASN A 64 15.12 -12.73 11.80
CA ASN A 64 14.14 -11.67 11.96
C ASN A 64 12.73 -12.20 11.66
N VAL A 65 11.89 -12.23 12.70
CA VAL A 65 10.52 -12.77 12.68
C VAL A 65 9.60 -12.01 11.69
N HIS A 66 9.98 -10.80 11.27
CA HIS A 66 9.17 -9.97 10.39
C HIS A 66 9.17 -10.41 8.92
N TYR A 67 10.23 -11.08 8.45
CA TYR A 67 10.37 -11.44 7.03
C TYR A 67 9.30 -12.43 6.54
N GLU A 68 8.90 -13.34 7.42
CA GLU A 68 7.83 -14.29 7.17
C GLU A 68 6.48 -13.57 6.95
N GLY A 69 6.15 -12.63 7.85
CA GLY A 69 4.97 -11.78 7.72
C GLY A 69 5.00 -10.93 6.44
N ASN A 70 6.16 -10.36 6.10
CA ASN A 70 6.33 -9.53 4.91
C ASN A 70 6.11 -10.32 3.61
N LEU A 71 6.65 -11.54 3.50
CA LEU A 71 6.49 -12.36 2.30
C LEU A 71 5.00 -12.64 2.02
N LYS A 72 4.26 -13.08 3.04
CA LYS A 72 2.81 -13.32 2.92
C LYS A 72 2.05 -12.04 2.56
N ALA A 73 2.38 -10.93 3.23
CA ALA A 73 1.73 -9.65 3.00
C ALA A 73 1.91 -9.18 1.55
N TRP A 74 3.14 -9.20 1.03
CA TRP A 74 3.44 -8.72 -0.32
C TRP A 74 2.87 -9.60 -1.42
N LEU A 75 2.87 -10.93 -1.25
CA LEU A 75 2.20 -11.83 -2.20
C LEU A 75 0.68 -11.59 -2.22
N SER A 76 0.07 -11.37 -1.05
CA SER A 76 -1.37 -11.10 -0.94
C SER A 76 -1.74 -9.74 -1.53
N ALA A 77 -0.91 -8.72 -1.31
CA ALA A 77 -1.07 -7.41 -1.92
C ALA A 77 -0.97 -7.49 -3.46
N ALA A 78 0.00 -8.24 -3.98
CA ALA A 78 0.19 -8.41 -5.42
C ALA A 78 -1.00 -9.09 -6.11
N LEU A 79 -1.71 -9.99 -5.42
CA LEU A 79 -2.97 -10.58 -5.89
C LEU A 79 -4.12 -9.56 -5.80
N SER A 80 -4.27 -8.90 -4.66
CA SER A 80 -5.34 -7.91 -4.44
C SER A 80 -5.29 -6.77 -5.46
N ASN A 81 -4.08 -6.34 -5.84
CA ASN A 81 -3.86 -5.33 -6.88
C ASN A 81 -4.31 -5.81 -8.28
N GLN A 82 -4.17 -7.11 -8.59
CA GLN A 82 -4.69 -7.68 -9.84
C GLN A 82 -6.22 -7.68 -9.85
N ASP A 83 -6.84 -8.12 -8.76
CA ASP A 83 -8.29 -8.12 -8.61
C ASP A 83 -8.85 -6.69 -8.72
N THR A 84 -8.24 -5.74 -8.00
CA THR A 84 -8.63 -4.31 -8.06
C THR A 84 -8.43 -3.72 -9.46
N CYS A 85 -7.39 -4.13 -10.20
CA CYS A 85 -7.19 -3.70 -11.60
C CYS A 85 -8.38 -4.15 -12.46
N LEU A 86 -8.83 -5.39 -12.33
CA LEU A 86 -9.94 -5.94 -13.11
C LEU A 86 -11.27 -5.30 -12.72
N GLU A 87 -11.52 -5.13 -11.42
CA GLU A 87 -12.70 -4.40 -10.91
C GLU A 87 -12.77 -2.96 -11.42
N GLY A 88 -11.63 -2.31 -11.66
CA GLY A 88 -11.57 -0.96 -12.23
C GLY A 88 -12.30 -0.81 -13.57
N PHE A 89 -12.47 -1.90 -14.33
CA PHE A 89 -13.18 -1.91 -15.61
C PHE A 89 -14.70 -2.09 -15.49
N GLU A 90 -15.26 -2.14 -14.28
CA GLU A 90 -16.70 -2.22 -14.08
C GLU A 90 -17.43 -1.03 -14.74
N GLY A 91 -18.48 -1.33 -15.51
CA GLY A 91 -19.23 -0.33 -16.28
C GLY A 91 -18.56 0.10 -17.59
N THR A 92 -17.57 -0.64 -18.09
CA THR A 92 -17.01 -0.53 -19.45
C THR A 92 -17.52 -1.66 -20.38
N ASP A 93 -17.06 -1.73 -21.63
CA ASP A 93 -17.39 -2.83 -22.56
C ASP A 93 -16.68 -4.16 -22.22
N ARG A 94 -15.79 -4.14 -21.22
CA ARG A 94 -15.02 -5.27 -20.67
C ARG A 94 -14.09 -5.98 -21.66
N ARG A 95 -13.86 -5.45 -22.87
CA ARG A 95 -12.93 -6.05 -23.85
C ARG A 95 -11.50 -6.05 -23.32
N LEU A 96 -11.07 -4.90 -22.81
CA LEU A 96 -9.72 -4.75 -22.28
C LEU A 96 -9.53 -5.51 -20.96
N GLU A 97 -10.56 -5.52 -20.11
CA GLU A 97 -10.59 -6.35 -18.89
C GLU A 97 -10.35 -7.83 -19.22
N ASN A 98 -11.06 -8.38 -20.20
CA ASN A 98 -10.91 -9.78 -20.61
C ASN A 98 -9.50 -10.09 -21.12
N PHE A 99 -8.91 -9.17 -21.89
CA PHE A 99 -7.54 -9.29 -22.36
C PHE A 99 -6.52 -9.30 -21.21
N ILE A 100 -6.68 -8.37 -20.26
CA ILE A 100 -5.80 -8.26 -19.08
C ILE A 100 -5.96 -9.49 -18.19
N ASN A 101 -7.19 -9.92 -17.90
CA ASN A 101 -7.49 -11.11 -17.11
C ASN A 101 -6.82 -12.35 -17.72
N GLY A 102 -6.98 -12.58 -19.02
CA GLY A 102 -6.30 -13.68 -19.72
C GLY A 102 -4.77 -13.62 -19.60
N SER A 103 -4.20 -12.41 -19.63
CA SER A 103 -2.76 -12.19 -19.44
C SER A 103 -2.29 -12.43 -17.99
N LEU A 104 -3.17 -12.18 -17.01
CA LEU A 104 -2.88 -12.33 -15.59
C LEU A 104 -3.08 -13.77 -15.07
N GLN A 105 -3.88 -14.62 -15.73
CA GLN A 105 -4.18 -15.98 -15.26
C GLN A 105 -2.94 -16.78 -14.81
N GLN A 106 -1.89 -16.81 -15.65
CA GLN A 106 -0.66 -17.53 -15.30
C GLN A 106 0.08 -16.87 -14.14
N VAL A 107 0.06 -15.54 -14.05
CA VAL A 107 0.66 -14.77 -12.95
C VAL A 107 -0.04 -15.09 -11.64
N THR A 108 -1.37 -15.01 -11.61
CA THR A 108 -2.20 -15.33 -10.46
C THR A 108 -1.88 -16.74 -9.96
N GLN A 109 -1.82 -17.74 -10.86
CA GLN A 109 -1.48 -19.12 -10.50
C GLN A 109 -0.08 -19.26 -9.89
N LEU A 110 0.90 -18.53 -10.42
CA LEU A 110 2.27 -18.56 -9.88
C LEU A 110 2.32 -17.98 -8.46
N ILE A 111 1.64 -16.86 -8.23
CA ILE A 111 1.62 -16.21 -6.91
C ILE A 111 0.84 -17.06 -5.90
N THR A 112 -0.32 -17.60 -6.27
CA THR A 112 -1.13 -18.45 -5.37
C THR A 112 -0.40 -19.76 -5.02
N ASN A 113 0.32 -20.37 -5.97
CA ASN A 113 1.15 -21.55 -5.68
C ASN A 113 2.23 -21.25 -4.64
N VAL A 114 2.92 -20.11 -4.78
CA VAL A 114 3.96 -19.69 -3.82
C VAL A 114 3.34 -19.39 -2.45
N LEU A 115 2.23 -18.64 -2.41
CA LEU A 115 1.52 -18.29 -1.19
C LEU A 115 1.00 -19.54 -0.47
N SER A 116 0.37 -20.48 -1.18
CA SER A 116 -0.13 -21.74 -0.62
C SER A 116 1.01 -22.54 -0.01
N LEU A 117 2.10 -22.77 -0.74
CA LEU A 117 3.24 -23.51 -0.21
C LEU A 117 3.87 -22.81 1.01
N TYR A 118 3.98 -21.47 0.95
CA TYR A 118 4.46 -20.69 2.07
C TYR A 118 3.56 -20.88 3.31
N THR A 119 2.25 -20.77 3.16
CA THR A 119 1.30 -20.95 4.27
C THR A 119 1.33 -22.37 4.83
N GLN A 120 1.43 -23.41 3.99
CA GLN A 120 1.54 -24.80 4.45
C GLN A 120 2.82 -25.07 5.24
N LEU A 121 3.94 -24.47 4.83
CA LEU A 121 5.21 -24.63 5.52
C LEU A 121 5.19 -23.98 6.93
N HIS A 122 4.44 -22.89 7.07
CA HIS A 122 4.35 -22.11 8.31
C HIS A 122 3.06 -22.38 9.10
N SER A 123 2.19 -23.30 8.65
CA SER A 123 0.98 -23.72 9.36
C SER A 123 1.23 -24.84 10.40
N LEU A 124 2.49 -25.15 10.71
CA LEU A 124 2.80 -26.00 11.86
C LEU A 124 2.28 -25.33 13.14
N PRO A 125 1.65 -26.09 14.07
CA PRO A 125 0.94 -25.50 15.17
C PRO A 125 1.91 -24.73 16.05
N PHE A 126 1.83 -23.40 16.01
CA PHE A 126 2.23 -22.57 17.13
C PHE A 126 1.48 -23.10 18.35
N LYS A 127 2.16 -23.85 19.22
CA LYS A 127 1.75 -23.90 20.61
C LYS A 127 2.09 -22.51 21.13
N PRO A 128 1.12 -21.60 21.36
CA PRO A 128 1.44 -20.41 22.12
C PRO A 128 2.07 -20.90 23.43
N PRO A 129 3.21 -20.35 23.86
CA PRO A 129 3.70 -20.65 25.19
C PRO A 129 2.54 -20.36 26.15
N ARG A 130 2.15 -21.34 26.96
CA ARG A 130 1.27 -21.07 28.10
C ARG A 130 2.09 -20.23 29.06
N ILE A 131 2.06 -18.92 28.86
CA ILE A 131 2.54 -17.97 29.85
C ILE A 131 1.44 -17.93 30.90
N ASN A 132 1.73 -18.47 32.08
CA ASN A 132 0.95 -18.19 33.28
C ASN A 132 1.25 -16.73 33.65
N ASP A 133 0.68 -15.79 32.89
CA ASP A 133 0.90 -14.37 33.12
C ASP A 133 -0.14 -13.87 34.11
N THR A 134 0.22 -13.94 35.38
CA THR A 134 -0.36 -13.09 36.41
C THR A 134 -0.11 -11.63 36.02
N GLN A 135 -1.17 -10.94 35.57
CA GLN A 135 -1.23 -9.49 35.31
C GLN A 135 -0.26 -8.98 34.23
N SER A 136 -0.65 -9.08 32.96
CA SER A 136 0.02 -8.34 31.89
C SER A 136 -1.04 -7.55 31.12
N GLU A 137 -1.10 -6.24 31.39
CA GLU A 137 -1.83 -5.30 30.57
C GLU A 137 -1.43 -5.53 29.11
N SER A 138 -2.42 -5.58 28.20
CA SER A 138 -2.14 -5.65 26.77
C SER A 138 -1.13 -4.54 26.40
N PRO A 139 0.00 -4.87 25.77
CA PRO A 139 1.03 -3.86 25.48
C PRO A 139 0.40 -2.72 24.69
N LYS A 140 0.59 -1.48 25.17
CA LYS A 140 0.05 -0.24 24.60
C LYS A 140 0.28 -0.12 23.09
N PHE A 141 1.40 -0.66 22.60
CA PHE A 141 1.77 -0.68 21.19
C PHE A 141 2.02 -2.10 20.68
N PRO A 142 1.74 -2.39 19.39
CA PRO A 142 2.06 -3.67 18.79
C PRO A 142 3.57 -3.99 18.83
N LYS A 143 3.90 -5.29 18.94
CA LYS A 143 5.30 -5.76 18.95
C LYS A 143 6.08 -5.47 17.66
N TRP A 144 5.38 -5.25 16.54
CA TRP A 144 5.99 -4.92 15.24
C TRP A 144 6.39 -3.44 15.11
N MET A 145 5.88 -2.57 15.98
CA MET A 145 6.18 -1.14 15.92
C MET A 145 7.58 -0.86 16.48
N THR A 146 8.37 -0.05 15.77
CA THR A 146 9.73 0.31 16.23
C THR A 146 9.68 1.24 17.44
N GLU A 147 10.72 1.26 18.27
CA GLU A 147 10.80 2.19 19.41
C GLU A 147 10.73 3.67 18.98
N GLY A 148 11.30 4.00 17.82
CA GLY A 148 11.20 5.33 17.24
C GLY A 148 9.75 5.72 16.88
N ASP A 149 8.98 4.78 16.33
CA ASP A 149 7.56 5.01 16.01
C ASP A 149 6.73 5.16 17.28
N LYS A 150 6.97 4.32 18.31
CA LYS A 150 6.29 4.44 19.61
C LYS A 150 6.53 5.82 20.23
N GLY A 151 7.78 6.28 20.23
CA GLY A 151 8.14 7.60 20.72
C GLY A 151 7.41 8.74 20.00
N LEU A 152 7.22 8.63 18.69
CA LEU A 152 6.45 9.61 17.92
C LEU A 152 4.95 9.55 18.21
N MET A 153 4.39 8.37 18.44
CA MET A 153 2.98 8.21 18.80
C MET A 153 2.67 8.75 20.21
N ASP A 154 3.65 8.75 21.11
CA ASP A 154 3.54 9.33 22.45
C ASP A 154 3.80 10.84 22.50
N MET A 155 4.35 11.42 21.42
CA MET A 155 4.61 12.85 21.33
C MET A 155 3.35 13.66 21.04
N LYS A 156 3.18 14.78 21.75
CA LYS A 156 2.15 15.77 21.40
C LYS A 156 2.49 16.43 20.05
N PRO A 157 1.50 16.68 19.16
CA PRO A 157 1.73 17.35 17.88
C PRO A 157 2.55 18.65 17.98
N THR A 158 2.32 19.45 19.02
CA THR A 158 3.02 20.72 19.26
C THR A 158 4.52 20.60 19.56
N ARG A 159 4.99 19.40 19.94
CA ARG A 159 6.41 19.12 20.20
C ARG A 159 7.09 18.38 19.06
N MET A 160 6.34 18.00 18.04
CA MET A 160 6.88 17.29 16.88
C MET A 160 7.44 18.30 15.88
N HIS A 161 8.66 18.04 15.39
CA HIS A 161 9.25 18.84 14.33
C HIS A 161 8.54 18.52 13.00
N ALA A 162 7.75 19.47 12.51
CA ALA A 162 7.07 19.34 11.22
C ALA A 162 7.98 19.84 10.08
N ASP A 163 8.09 19.05 9.02
CA ASP A 163 8.79 19.45 7.79
C ASP A 163 7.91 20.34 6.90
N ALA A 164 6.59 20.17 6.99
CA ALA A 164 5.59 20.99 6.31
C ALA A 164 4.39 21.25 7.22
N VAL A 165 3.71 22.37 6.98
CA VAL A 165 2.51 22.78 7.73
C VAL A 165 1.43 23.12 6.71
N VAL A 166 0.27 22.48 6.85
CA VAL A 166 -0.90 22.72 6.02
C VAL A 166 -1.92 23.52 6.85
N ALA A 167 -2.39 24.63 6.29
CA ALA A 167 -3.40 25.46 6.95
C ALA A 167 -4.32 26.15 5.93
N LEU A 168 -5.63 26.00 6.11
CA LEU A 168 -6.65 26.59 5.24
C LEU A 168 -6.63 28.13 5.24
N ASP A 169 -6.24 28.74 6.36
CA ASP A 169 -6.15 30.20 6.53
C ASP A 169 -4.90 30.81 5.87
N GLY A 170 -4.03 29.98 5.28
CA GLY A 170 -2.78 30.43 4.65
C GLY A 170 -1.65 30.73 5.64
N THR A 171 -1.80 30.43 6.93
CA THR A 171 -0.74 30.60 7.93
C THR A 171 0.30 29.46 7.92
N GLY A 172 0.10 28.45 7.08
CA GLY A 172 1.01 27.33 6.86
C GLY A 172 1.83 27.47 5.58
N HIS A 173 2.67 26.48 5.31
CA HIS A 173 3.44 26.39 4.06
C HIS A 173 2.56 26.09 2.84
N TYR A 174 1.49 25.31 3.04
CA TYR A 174 0.57 24.87 1.99
C TYR A 174 -0.89 25.05 2.43
N ARG A 175 -1.80 25.16 1.46
CA ARG A 175 -3.25 25.23 1.73
C ARG A 175 -3.92 23.87 1.67
N THR A 176 -3.34 22.94 0.93
CA THR A 176 -3.86 21.58 0.76
C THR A 176 -2.86 20.52 1.19
N ILE A 177 -3.37 19.36 1.59
CA ILE A 177 -2.55 18.19 1.96
C ILE A 177 -1.85 17.64 0.72
N THR A 178 -2.53 17.66 -0.43
CA THR A 178 -1.99 17.23 -1.72
C THR A 178 -0.75 18.04 -2.12
N GLU A 179 -0.74 19.36 -1.93
CA GLU A 179 0.45 20.20 -2.17
C GLU A 179 1.62 19.80 -1.26
N ALA A 180 1.37 19.62 0.03
CA ALA A 180 2.41 19.23 0.98
C ALA A 180 3.01 17.85 0.66
N ILE A 181 2.18 16.88 0.27
CA ILE A 181 2.65 15.56 -0.20
C ILE A 181 3.47 15.71 -1.49
N ASN A 182 3.02 16.54 -2.43
CA ASN A 182 3.74 16.77 -3.68
C ASN A 182 5.10 17.46 -3.47
N ALA A 183 5.24 18.29 -2.44
CA ALA A 183 6.52 18.90 -2.07
C ALA A 183 7.50 17.94 -1.36
N ALA A 184 7.00 16.89 -0.71
CA ALA A 184 7.84 15.93 -0.01
C ALA A 184 8.86 15.23 -0.97
N PRO A 185 10.11 14.96 -0.54
CA PRO A 185 11.08 14.28 -1.38
C PRO A 185 10.61 12.88 -1.82
N SER A 186 10.87 12.50 -3.06
CA SER A 186 10.57 11.15 -3.54
C SER A 186 11.60 10.14 -3.04
N TYR A 187 11.13 8.93 -2.69
CA TYR A 187 11.94 7.83 -2.16
C TYR A 187 12.80 8.21 -0.94
N SER A 188 12.31 9.14 -0.11
CA SER A 188 13.00 9.57 1.10
C SER A 188 13.15 8.41 2.08
N LYS A 189 14.38 8.19 2.57
CA LYS A 189 14.66 7.29 3.70
C LYS A 189 14.29 7.92 5.04
N ARG A 190 14.25 9.26 5.11
CA ARG A 190 13.84 10.01 6.30
C ARG A 190 12.32 10.19 6.29
N ARG A 191 11.70 10.07 7.46
CA ARG A 191 10.30 10.44 7.65
C ARG A 191 10.09 11.93 7.37
N TYR A 192 9.08 12.23 6.56
CA TYR A 192 8.64 13.58 6.24
C TYR A 192 7.32 13.85 6.98
N VAL A 193 7.37 14.74 7.97
CA VAL A 193 6.23 15.03 8.86
C VAL A 193 5.45 16.22 8.33
N ILE A 194 4.19 15.99 7.97
CA ILE A 194 3.26 17.02 7.53
C ILE A 194 2.27 17.26 8.68
N TYR A 195 2.34 18.45 9.27
CA TYR A 195 1.39 18.88 10.27
C TYR A 195 0.21 19.59 9.61
N VAL A 196 -1.00 19.11 9.85
CA VAL A 196 -2.24 19.61 9.28
C VAL A 196 -3.03 20.28 10.40
N LYS A 197 -3.16 21.61 10.32
CA LYS A 197 -3.93 22.36 11.31
C LYS A 197 -5.41 22.02 11.23
N LYS A 198 -6.14 22.25 12.32
CA LYS A 198 -7.58 22.10 12.42
C LYS A 198 -8.31 22.74 11.25
N GLY A 199 -9.35 22.07 10.77
CA GLY A 199 -10.09 22.48 9.59
C GLY A 199 -10.74 21.30 8.89
N VAL A 200 -11.63 21.61 7.95
CA VAL A 200 -12.28 20.64 7.07
C VAL A 200 -11.66 20.77 5.68
N TYR A 201 -10.79 19.82 5.34
CA TYR A 201 -10.08 19.72 4.07
C TYR A 201 -10.92 18.90 3.10
N ARG A 202 -11.52 19.57 2.11
CA ARG A 202 -12.33 18.94 1.06
C ARG A 202 -11.45 18.59 -0.14
N GLU A 203 -10.73 17.46 -0.05
CA GLU A 203 -9.82 16.99 -1.10
C GLU A 203 -9.74 15.47 -1.14
N ASN A 204 -9.50 14.92 -2.33
CA ASN A 204 -9.16 13.51 -2.52
C ASN A 204 -7.63 13.38 -2.59
N VAL A 205 -7.03 13.05 -1.44
CA VAL A 205 -5.58 12.91 -1.31
C VAL A 205 -5.11 11.63 -1.99
N ASP A 206 -4.15 11.79 -2.90
CA ASP A 206 -3.51 10.68 -3.61
C ASP A 206 -2.03 10.56 -3.21
N MET A 207 -1.65 9.43 -2.62
CA MET A 207 -0.26 9.13 -2.25
C MET A 207 0.40 8.25 -3.31
N LYS A 208 1.05 8.90 -4.27
CA LYS A 208 1.83 8.22 -5.30
C LYS A 208 2.90 7.33 -4.68
N LYS A 209 3.14 6.15 -5.26
CA LYS A 209 4.17 5.16 -4.86
C LYS A 209 5.54 5.74 -4.49
N LYS A 210 5.97 6.81 -5.16
CA LYS A 210 7.25 7.48 -4.92
C LYS A 210 7.32 8.29 -3.63
N LYS A 211 6.19 8.59 -2.99
CA LYS A 211 6.09 9.40 -1.77
C LYS A 211 6.18 8.48 -0.54
N THR A 212 7.40 8.05 -0.24
CA THR A 212 7.67 7.12 0.88
C THR A 212 7.88 7.86 2.19
N ASN A 213 7.58 7.20 3.31
CA ASN A 213 7.83 7.68 4.67
C ASN A 213 7.14 9.02 5.01
N ILE A 214 5.92 9.24 4.54
CA ILE A 214 5.10 10.38 4.93
C ILE A 214 4.41 10.09 6.27
N MET A 215 4.38 11.09 7.15
CA MET A 215 3.58 11.07 8.38
C MET A 215 2.66 12.28 8.40
N LEU A 216 1.36 12.06 8.49
CA LEU A 216 0.35 13.11 8.66
C LEU A 216 0.03 13.25 10.14
N VAL A 217 0.03 14.48 10.65
CA VAL A 217 -0.28 14.79 12.05
C VAL A 217 -1.32 15.89 12.11
N GLY A 218 -2.49 15.60 12.65
CA GLY A 218 -3.56 16.58 12.84
C GLY A 218 -3.58 17.20 14.24
N ASP A 219 -4.39 18.24 14.42
CA ASP A 219 -4.68 18.85 15.74
C ASP A 219 -5.48 17.94 16.69
N GLY A 220 -5.98 16.81 16.19
CA GLY A 220 -6.71 15.82 16.97
C GLY A 220 -7.95 15.31 16.25
N ILE A 221 -8.53 14.25 16.83
CA ILE A 221 -9.77 13.64 16.35
C ILE A 221 -10.89 14.68 16.30
N GLY A 222 -11.57 14.80 15.16
CA GLY A 222 -12.66 15.77 14.94
C GLY A 222 -12.22 17.22 14.75
N ALA A 223 -10.98 17.59 15.07
CA ALA A 223 -10.46 18.94 14.83
C ALA A 223 -9.90 19.08 13.41
N THR A 224 -9.18 18.06 12.93
CA THR A 224 -8.68 17.96 11.56
C THR A 224 -9.49 16.90 10.84
N VAL A 225 -10.27 17.31 9.84
CA VAL A 225 -11.15 16.42 9.09
C VAL A 225 -10.77 16.51 7.62
N VAL A 226 -10.45 15.37 7.02
CA VAL A 226 -10.25 15.23 5.58
C VAL A 226 -11.50 14.56 5.01
N THR A 227 -12.02 15.09 3.91
CA THR A 227 -13.24 14.58 3.30
C THR A 227 -13.19 14.71 1.78
N GLY A 228 -13.68 13.69 1.09
CA GLY A 228 -13.80 13.63 -0.36
C GLY A 228 -15.19 13.14 -0.74
N ASN A 229 -15.63 13.49 -1.95
CA ASN A 229 -16.98 13.19 -2.44
C ASN A 229 -16.99 12.37 -3.75
N ARG A 230 -15.82 11.89 -4.20
CA ARG A 230 -15.72 10.99 -5.36
C ARG A 230 -16.43 9.68 -5.09
N ASN A 231 -17.21 9.22 -6.05
CA ASN A 231 -17.89 7.93 -6.00
C ASN A 231 -18.06 7.33 -7.40
N PHE A 232 -18.35 6.02 -7.44
CA PHE A 232 -18.48 5.26 -8.67
C PHE A 232 -19.62 5.75 -9.59
N MET A 233 -20.75 6.14 -9.00
CA MET A 233 -21.91 6.64 -9.75
C MET A 233 -21.60 7.96 -10.48
N GLN A 234 -20.60 8.72 -10.02
CA GLN A 234 -20.11 9.94 -10.67
C GLN A 234 -19.06 9.70 -11.76
N GLY A 235 -18.76 8.44 -12.12
CA GLY A 235 -17.81 8.14 -13.19
C GLY A 235 -16.41 7.74 -12.73
N TRP A 236 -16.12 7.81 -11.43
CA TRP A 236 -14.82 7.40 -10.87
C TRP A 236 -14.74 5.88 -10.75
N THR A 237 -13.53 5.33 -10.83
CA THR A 237 -13.28 3.94 -10.44
C THR A 237 -13.29 3.82 -8.92
N THR A 238 -13.59 2.63 -8.38
CA THR A 238 -13.56 2.37 -6.93
C THR A 238 -12.21 2.75 -6.32
N PHE A 239 -11.11 2.42 -6.99
CA PHE A 239 -9.74 2.77 -6.58
C PHE A 239 -9.53 4.28 -6.38
N ARG A 240 -10.18 5.13 -7.18
CA ARG A 240 -10.05 6.60 -7.12
C ARG A 240 -11.05 7.29 -6.20
N THR A 241 -11.92 6.54 -5.51
CA THR A 241 -12.91 7.11 -4.57
C THR A 241 -12.37 7.36 -3.18
N ALA A 242 -11.29 6.66 -2.77
CA ALA A 242 -10.78 6.70 -1.41
C ALA A 242 -10.35 8.12 -0.96
N THR A 243 -10.48 8.38 0.35
CA THR A 243 -9.97 9.56 1.06
C THR A 243 -9.37 9.11 2.40
N VAL A 244 -8.36 9.83 2.90
CA VAL A 244 -7.61 9.55 4.14
C VAL A 244 -8.35 9.97 5.41
#